data_AF-A0A497D152-F1
#
_entry.id   AF-A0A497D152-F1
#
_cell.length_a   1.000
_cell.length_b   1.000
_cell.length_c   1.000
_cell.angle_alpha   90.00
_cell.angle_beta   90.00
_cell.angle_gamma   90.00
#
_symmetry.space_group_name_H-M   'P 1'
#
loop_
_entity.id
_entity.type
_entity.pdbx_description
1 polymer ?
#
loop_
_entity_poly.entity_id
_entity_poly.type
_entity_poly.pdbx_seq_one_letter_code
_entity_poly.pdbx_strand_id
1 'polypeptide(L)' 'LYTATGALVLKRDLLTSKTEIDIRNRENGPYMLSIAIDGKRKTWKVIKQ' A
#
# COMPACT_ATOMS: atom_id res chain seq x y z
N LEU A 1 3.08 -0.10 -1.62
CA LEU A 1 2.62 -1.09 -0.60
C LEU A 1 3.81 -1.95 -0.23
N TYR A 2 4.05 -2.11 1.06
CA TYR A 2 5.15 -2.90 1.58
C TYR A 2 4.65 -3.92 2.61
N THR A 3 5.36 -5.03 2.77
CA THR A 3 5.23 -5.93 3.92
C THR A 3 5.73 -5.22 5.19
N ALA A 4 5.45 -5.78 6.36
CA ALA A 4 6.02 -5.26 7.61
C ALA A 4 7.54 -5.39 7.71
N THR A 5 8.15 -6.30 6.95
CA THR A 5 9.62 -6.41 6.82
C THR A 5 10.21 -5.41 5.83
N GLY A 6 9.39 -4.57 5.19
CA GLY A 6 9.83 -3.55 4.24
C GLY A 6 10.00 -4.04 2.80
N ALA A 7 9.62 -5.29 2.49
CA ALA A 7 9.63 -5.79 1.13
C ALA A 7 8.54 -5.11 0.28
N LEU A 8 8.90 -4.64 -0.92
CA LEU A 8 7.95 -4.00 -1.83
C LEU A 8 6.96 -5.03 -2.37
N VAL A 9 5.67 -4.81 -2.12
CA VAL A 9 4.57 -5.64 -2.63
C VAL A 9 3.98 -5.06 -3.92
N LEU A 10 3.84 -3.73 -3.99
CA LEU A 10 3.28 -3.03 -5.14
C LEU A 10 3.76 -1.58 -5.20
N LYS A 11 4.15 -1.13 -6.40
CA LYS A 11 4.38 0.28 -6.76
C LYS A 11 3.57 0.60 -8.01
N ARG A 12 2.78 1.67 -7.98
CA ARG A 12 2.01 2.18 -9.12
C ARG A 12 1.98 3.69 -9.07
N ASP A 13 2.00 4.31 -10.25
CA ASP A 13 1.75 5.74 -10.39
C ASP A 13 0.23 5.97 -10.49
N LEU A 14 -0.29 6.87 -9.66
CA LEU A 14 -1.72 7.10 -9.51
C LEU A 14 -2.15 8.15 -10.54
N LEU A 15 -2.58 7.71 -11.72
CA LEU A 15 -3.09 8.58 -12.79
C LEU A 15 -4.61 8.82 -12.71
N THR A 16 -5.29 8.20 -11.75
CA THR A 16 -6.74 8.21 -11.61
C THR A 16 -7.15 8.74 -10.23
N SER A 17 -8.33 9.37 -10.15
CA SER A 17 -8.91 9.89 -8.90
C SER A 17 -9.19 8.81 -7.85
N LYS A 18 -9.26 7.55 -8.26
CA LYS A 18 -9.41 6.37 -7.41
C LYS A 18 -8.40 5.30 -7.80
N THR A 19 -7.75 4.70 -6.80
CA THR A 19 -6.93 3.49 -6.97
C THR A 19 -7.34 2.46 -5.94
N GLU A 20 -7.70 1.27 -6.43
CA GLU A 20 -7.96 0.10 -5.59
C GLU A 20 -6.74 -0.83 -5.58
N ILE A 21 -6.40 -1.29 -4.38
CA ILE A 21 -5.34 -2.27 -4.15
C ILE A 21 -6.01 -3.49 -3.53
N ASP A 22 -6.11 -4.57 -4.31
CA ASP A 22 -6.64 -5.84 -3.84
C ASP A 22 -5.52 -6.67 -3.20
N ILE A 23 -5.71 -7.02 -1.92
CA ILE A 23 -4.79 -7.84 -1.13
C ILE A 23 -5.41 -9.18 -0.70
N ARG A 24 -6.53 -9.59 -1.30
CA ARG A 24 -7.21 -10.86 -0.93
C ARG A 24 -6.31 -12.09 -1.11
N ASN A 25 -5.49 -12.10 -2.16
CA ASN A 25 -4.54 -13.19 -2.45
C ASN A 25 -3.16 -12.98 -1.79
N ARG A 26 -3.08 -12.14 -0.77
CA ARG A 26 -1.86 -11.92 0.02
C ARG A 26 -2.06 -12.47 1.43
N GLU A 27 -0.97 -12.90 2.06
CA GLU A 27 -0.99 -13.48 3.39
C GLU A 27 -1.59 -12.52 4.42
N ASN A 28 -2.21 -13.09 5.45
CA ASN A 28 -2.68 -12.32 6.60
C ASN A 28 -1.51 -11.65 7.30
N GLY A 29 -1.77 -10.46 7.84
CA GLY A 29 -0.78 -9.72 8.59
C GLY A 29 -0.70 -8.24 8.27
N PRO A 30 0.30 -7.56 8.85
CA PRO A 30 0.50 -6.13 8.70
C PRO A 30 1.13 -5.75 7.35
N TYR A 31 0.58 -4.70 6.76
CA TYR A 31 1.09 -4.04 5.57
C TYR A 31 1.28 -2.54 5.82
N MET A 32 2.23 -1.96 5.10
CA MET A 32 2.47 -0.51 5.07
C MET A 32 2.04 0.06 3.72
N LEU A 33 0.95 0.83 3.71
CA LEU A 33 0.54 1.59 2.54
C LEU A 33 1.22 2.96 2.58
N SER A 34 2.06 3.25 1.60
CA SER A 34 2.66 4.57 1.42
C SER A 34 2.15 5.18 0.12
N ILE A 35 1.64 6.41 0.21
CA ILE A 35 1.13 7.18 -0.93
C ILE A 35 1.84 8.54 -0.92
N ALA A 36 2.27 9.00 -2.09
CA ALA A 36 2.76 10.35 -2.29
C ALA A 36 1.76 11.11 -3.18
N ILE A 37 1.27 12.26 -2.69
CA ILE A 37 0.36 13.17 -3.41
C ILE A 37 0.95 14.56 -3.29
N ASP A 38 1.13 15.27 -4.41
CA ASP A 38 1.72 16.61 -4.47
C ASP A 38 3.03 16.74 -3.67
N GLY A 39 3.92 15.74 -3.81
CA GLY A 39 5.19 15.67 -3.08
C GLY A 39 5.08 15.34 -1.58
N LYS A 40 3.87 15.32 -1.01
CA LYS A 40 3.63 14.95 0.39
C LYS A 40 3.40 13.45 0.52
N ARG A 41 4.17 12.82 1.39
CA ARG A 41 4.04 11.39 1.70
C ARG A 41 3.11 11.19 2.89
N LYS A 42 2.18 10.24 2.76
CA LYS A 42 1.38 9.71 3.86
C LYS A 42 1.54 8.19 3.93
N THR A 43 1.45 7.67 5.14
CA THR A 43 1.63 6.24 5.42
C THR A 43 0.53 5.73 6.35
N TRP A 44 0.00 4.56 6.05
CA TRP A 44 -1.01 3.88 6.85
C TRP A 44 -0.58 2.44 7.10
N LYS A 45 -0.81 1.98 8.34
CA LYS A 45 -0.74 0.56 8.68
C LYS A 45 -2.08 -0.08 8.35
N VAL A 46 -2.05 -1.14 7.55
CA VAL A 46 -3.23 -1.94 7.19
C VAL A 46 -3.04 -3.33 7.79
N ILE A 47 -4.05 -3.85 8.48
CA ILE A 47 -4.01 -5.20 9.06
C ILE A 47 -5.00 -6.08 8.28
N LYS A 48 -4.48 -7.08 7.57
CA LYS A 48 -5.30 -8.09 6.90
C LYS A 48 -5.55 -9.26 7.86
N GLN A 49 -6.82 -9.65 7.99
CA GLN A 49 -7.27 -10.87 8.68
C GLN A 49 -7.70 -11.94 7.68
#